data_AF-A0A8J3WLE4-F1
#
_entry.id   AF-A0A8J3WLE4-F1
#
_cell.length_a   1.000
_cell.length_b   1.000
_cell.length_c   1.000
_cell.angle_alpha   90.00
_cell.angle_beta   90.00
_cell.angle_gamma   90.00
#
_symmetry.space_group_name_H-M   'P 1'
#
loop_
_entity.id
_entity.type
_entity.pdbx_description
1 polymer ?
#
loop_
_entity_poly.entity_id
_entity_poly.type
_entity_poly.pdbx_seq_one_letter_code
_entity_poly.pdbx_strand_id
1 'polypeptide(L)'
;MTGTTPRDTTGPAGRTRWPILAVALALAAGCSAPAAERVGTARTPSAPAATAVSQPPPGDPRVLTKNLAVPWGIAFLPGGDALVTERDTARLLRVTASGEVSEVAKIDEARPDGEGGLMGVAVSPAFDKDGFVFLYYTAASDNRIVRYRYDDRTLTDAEVILDGIPKGAIHNGGRLAFGPDGYLYAATGEVGDRQLAQALGSLAGKILRMTADGAPAPGNPFQNVIWSYGHRNVQGLAWDPSGRLYASEFGSSSFDEVNLIEKGGNYGWPEVEGVGDDSRFIDPVVTWTTDEASPSGMAYADGSLWVGALRGSRLWRVPVAQDGTVGAAVPLFENQYGRIRAVTTAPDGSLWIGTSNKDGRGSPAPDDDRILTLTPTP
;
A
#
# COMPACT_ATOMS: atom_id res chain seq x y z
N MET A 1 -1.95 -73.19 -8.70
CA MET A 1 -2.86 -74.24 -8.20
C MET A 1 -3.05 -73.94 -6.72
N THR A 2 -4.21 -73.73 -6.11
CA THR A 2 -5.65 -73.87 -6.38
C THR A 2 -6.25 -73.19 -5.13
N GLY A 3 -7.02 -72.10 -5.18
CA GLY A 3 -8.38 -72.05 -5.70
C GLY A 3 -9.35 -72.73 -4.74
N THR A 4 -10.17 -71.99 -3.99
CA THR A 4 -11.60 -72.29 -3.72
C THR A 4 -12.28 -71.24 -2.80
N THR A 5 -13.26 -70.53 -3.37
CA THR A 5 -14.48 -70.03 -2.70
C THR A 5 -15.55 -71.15 -2.69
N PRO A 6 -16.58 -71.08 -1.83
CA PRO A 6 -17.93 -70.64 -2.24
C PRO A 6 -18.66 -69.74 -1.19
N ARG A 7 -19.47 -68.73 -1.59
CA ARG A 7 -20.96 -68.71 -1.71
C ARG A 7 -21.73 -69.22 -0.48
N ASP A 8 -22.89 -68.72 -0.05
CA ASP A 8 -23.80 -67.56 -0.27
C ASP A 8 -25.05 -67.91 0.59
N THR A 9 -25.82 -66.98 1.15
CA THR A 9 -27.31 -67.03 1.25
C THR A 9 -27.96 -65.90 2.10
N THR A 10 -28.72 -65.05 1.40
CA THR A 10 -30.09 -64.53 1.67
C THR A 10 -30.42 -63.83 3.01
N GLY A 11 -30.84 -62.56 3.02
CA GLY A 11 -32.24 -62.12 2.83
C GLY A 11 -32.57 -60.77 3.55
N PRO A 12 -33.75 -60.14 3.36
CA PRO A 12 -33.89 -58.72 2.95
C PRO A 12 -34.71 -57.78 3.88
N ALA A 13 -34.58 -56.45 3.69
CA ALA A 13 -35.58 -55.39 3.94
C ALA A 13 -34.92 -54.03 3.56
N GLY A 14 -35.53 -52.99 2.97
CA GLY A 14 -36.89 -52.66 2.58
C GLY A 14 -36.85 -51.32 1.80
N ARG A 15 -37.90 -51.07 1.03
CA ARG A 15 -38.10 -49.99 0.05
C ARG A 15 -38.20 -48.61 0.73
N THR A 16 -37.91 -47.47 0.09
CA THR A 16 -38.88 -46.78 -0.78
C THR A 16 -38.26 -45.56 -1.48
N ARG A 17 -38.60 -45.38 -2.76
CA ARG A 17 -38.39 -44.18 -3.57
C ARG A 17 -39.70 -43.37 -3.58
N TRP A 18 -39.62 -42.04 -3.51
CA TRP A 18 -40.75 -41.15 -3.79
C TRP A 18 -40.48 -40.33 -5.07
N PRO A 19 -41.45 -40.20 -5.99
CA PRO A 19 -41.32 -39.41 -7.21
C PRO A 19 -41.73 -37.95 -6.99
N ILE A 20 -41.08 -37.04 -7.72
CA ILE A 20 -41.46 -35.64 -7.85
C ILE A 20 -42.60 -35.54 -8.88
N LEU A 21 -43.77 -35.09 -8.44
CA LEU A 21 -44.93 -34.83 -9.29
C LEU A 21 -44.94 -33.34 -9.66
N ALA A 22 -44.79 -33.02 -10.94
CA ALA A 22 -45.02 -31.69 -11.49
C ALA A 22 -46.53 -31.50 -11.73
N VAL A 23 -47.12 -30.48 -11.13
CA VAL A 23 -48.50 -30.07 -11.39
C VAL A 23 -48.47 -28.67 -11.99
N ALA A 24 -48.87 -28.59 -13.25
CA ALA A 24 -49.24 -27.35 -13.92
C ALA A 24 -50.69 -27.03 -13.56
N LEU A 25 -50.94 -25.83 -13.03
CA LEU A 25 -52.29 -25.28 -12.90
C LEU A 25 -52.32 -23.90 -13.58
N ALA A 26 -53.05 -23.83 -14.69
CA ALA A 26 -53.57 -22.60 -15.25
C ALA A 26 -54.87 -22.24 -14.51
N LEU A 27 -55.10 -20.96 -14.19
CA LEU A 27 -56.44 -20.40 -14.03
C LEU A 27 -56.43 -18.85 -13.99
N ALA A 28 -57.19 -18.30 -14.94
CA ALA A 28 -58.10 -17.15 -14.88
C ALA A 28 -57.62 -15.74 -14.47
N ALA A 29 -57.87 -14.81 -15.40
CA ALA A 29 -57.91 -13.37 -15.20
C ALA A 29 -59.04 -12.94 -14.25
N GLY A 30 -58.74 -11.97 -13.39
CA GLY A 30 -59.72 -11.22 -12.60
C GLY A 30 -59.16 -9.83 -12.29
N CYS A 31 -59.73 -8.81 -12.94
CA CYS A 31 -59.42 -7.41 -12.71
C CYS A 31 -59.86 -6.97 -11.30
N SER A 32 -58.97 -6.31 -10.55
CA SER A 32 -59.31 -5.34 -9.51
C SER A 32 -58.08 -4.49 -9.20
N ALA A 33 -58.16 -3.20 -9.51
CA ALA A 33 -57.12 -2.22 -9.25
C ALA A 33 -57.14 -1.76 -7.78
N PRO A 34 -55.99 -1.64 -7.09
CA PRO A 34 -55.88 -0.83 -5.90
C PRO A 34 -55.45 0.61 -6.24
N ALA A 35 -55.99 1.56 -5.49
CA ALA A 35 -55.80 2.99 -5.63
C ALA A 35 -54.33 3.42 -5.47
N ALA A 36 -53.91 4.35 -6.32
CA ALA A 36 -52.58 4.96 -6.27
C ALA A 36 -52.46 5.88 -5.04
N GLU A 37 -51.62 5.50 -4.08
CA GLU A 37 -51.09 6.42 -3.08
C GLU A 37 -50.09 7.36 -3.74
N ARG A 38 -50.34 8.67 -3.62
CA ARG A 38 -49.42 9.73 -4.06
C ARG A 38 -48.20 9.74 -3.13
N VAL A 39 -47.10 9.17 -3.58
CA VAL A 39 -45.78 9.42 -3.01
C VAL A 39 -45.40 10.87 -3.35
N GLY A 40 -45.34 11.73 -2.33
CA GLY A 40 -44.82 13.08 -2.45
C GLY A 40 -43.34 13.02 -2.83
N THR A 41 -42.97 13.68 -3.93
CA THR A 41 -41.58 13.85 -4.35
C THR A 41 -40.89 14.82 -3.39
N ALA A 42 -40.18 14.28 -2.40
CA ALA A 42 -39.20 15.04 -1.63
C ALA A 42 -38.10 15.52 -2.60
N ARG A 43 -38.05 16.82 -2.85
CA ARG A 43 -36.96 17.44 -3.61
C ARG A 43 -35.70 17.41 -2.74
N THR A 44 -34.77 16.53 -3.07
CA THR A 44 -33.40 16.60 -2.55
C THR A 44 -32.80 17.95 -2.96
N PRO A 45 -32.21 18.74 -2.05
CA PRO A 45 -31.46 19.92 -2.44
C PRO A 45 -30.25 19.44 -3.27
N SER A 46 -30.17 19.87 -4.53
CA SER A 46 -28.96 19.70 -5.33
C SER A 46 -27.84 20.49 -4.66
N ALA A 47 -26.86 19.79 -4.09
CA ALA A 47 -25.56 20.39 -3.81
C ALA A 47 -25.01 20.98 -5.13
N PRO A 48 -24.33 22.13 -5.09
CA PRO A 48 -23.64 22.62 -6.29
C PRO A 48 -22.60 21.58 -6.66
N ALA A 49 -22.68 21.07 -7.90
CA ALA A 49 -21.62 20.25 -8.46
C ALA A 49 -20.33 21.07 -8.40
N ALA A 50 -19.39 20.64 -7.55
CA ALA A 50 -18.03 21.13 -7.64
C ALA A 50 -17.59 20.89 -9.08
N THR A 51 -17.28 21.96 -9.81
CA THR A 51 -16.65 21.88 -11.12
C THR A 51 -15.36 21.11 -10.93
N ALA A 52 -15.39 19.82 -11.24
CA ALA A 52 -14.19 18.99 -11.31
C ALA A 52 -13.30 19.62 -12.37
N VAL A 53 -12.22 20.26 -11.94
CA VAL A 53 -11.18 20.72 -12.84
C VAL A 53 -10.56 19.44 -13.40
N SER A 54 -10.93 19.07 -14.63
CA SER A 54 -10.32 17.92 -15.30
C SER A 54 -8.89 18.30 -15.66
N GLN A 55 -7.92 17.83 -14.88
CA GLN A 55 -6.51 17.99 -15.23
C GLN A 55 -6.22 17.16 -16.49
N PRO A 56 -5.49 17.70 -17.47
CA PRO A 56 -5.09 16.94 -18.65
C PRO A 56 -4.31 15.69 -18.24
N PRO A 57 -4.44 14.58 -18.99
CA PRO A 57 -3.62 13.39 -18.74
C PRO A 57 -2.14 13.75 -18.91
N PRO A 58 -1.25 13.17 -18.09
CA PRO A 58 0.18 13.36 -18.27
C PRO A 58 0.66 12.69 -19.56
N GLY A 59 1.91 12.98 -19.95
CA GLY A 59 2.56 12.24 -21.03
C GLY A 59 2.82 10.76 -20.66
N ASP A 60 3.41 10.01 -21.59
CA ASP A 60 3.74 8.61 -21.33
C ASP A 60 5.02 8.47 -20.47
N PRO A 61 5.05 7.52 -19.51
CA PRO A 61 6.26 7.22 -18.75
C PRO A 61 7.39 6.70 -19.65
N ARG A 62 8.60 7.23 -19.43
CA ARG A 62 9.84 6.76 -20.07
C ARG A 62 10.56 5.77 -19.18
N VAL A 63 11.01 4.65 -19.73
CA VAL A 63 11.86 3.71 -19.00
C VAL A 63 13.23 4.35 -18.72
N LEU A 64 13.59 4.44 -17.44
CA LEU A 64 14.88 4.94 -16.97
C LEU A 64 15.89 3.80 -16.82
N THR A 65 15.49 2.72 -16.14
CA THR A 65 16.33 1.53 -15.96
C THR A 65 15.47 0.26 -15.89
N LYS A 66 16.11 -0.90 -16.05
CA LYS A 66 15.51 -2.22 -16.30
C LYS A 66 16.24 -3.31 -15.52
N ASN A 67 15.70 -4.54 -15.55
CA ASN A 67 16.32 -5.74 -14.98
C ASN A 67 16.54 -5.71 -13.46
N LEU A 68 15.70 -4.96 -12.73
CA LEU A 68 15.72 -4.91 -11.28
C LEU A 68 14.99 -6.13 -10.68
N ALA A 69 15.18 -6.37 -9.39
CA ALA A 69 14.52 -7.41 -8.62
C ALA A 69 13.62 -6.77 -7.55
N VAL A 70 12.38 -6.45 -7.93
CA VAL A 70 11.37 -5.85 -7.02
C VAL A 70 11.89 -4.56 -6.36
N PRO A 71 12.12 -3.48 -7.14
CA PRO A 71 12.48 -2.17 -6.59
C PRO A 71 11.38 -1.68 -5.65
N TRP A 72 11.71 -1.52 -4.36
CA TRP A 72 10.72 -1.36 -3.30
C TRP A 72 10.65 0.08 -2.78
N GLY A 73 11.78 0.61 -2.32
CA GLY A 73 11.97 1.98 -1.86
C GLY A 73 12.86 2.76 -2.81
N ILE A 74 12.59 4.05 -2.96
CA ILE A 74 13.39 4.99 -3.74
C ILE A 74 13.52 6.27 -2.91
N ALA A 75 14.74 6.70 -2.64
CA ALA A 75 15.03 7.97 -1.95
C ALA A 75 16.17 8.71 -2.64
N PHE A 76 16.02 10.02 -2.84
CA PHE A 76 17.02 10.82 -3.54
C PHE A 76 18.09 11.34 -2.60
N LEU A 77 19.34 11.25 -3.06
CA LEU A 77 20.50 11.90 -2.47
C LEU A 77 20.54 13.38 -2.89
N PRO A 78 21.19 14.24 -2.09
CA PRO A 78 21.66 15.53 -2.59
C PRO A 78 22.49 15.31 -3.87
N GLY A 79 22.14 16.00 -4.96
CA GLY A 79 22.76 15.81 -6.27
C GLY A 79 21.90 15.05 -7.29
N GLY A 80 20.78 14.44 -6.87
CA GLY A 80 19.74 13.93 -7.77
C GLY A 80 19.83 12.45 -8.15
N ASP A 81 20.88 11.75 -7.71
CA ASP A 81 20.90 10.29 -7.78
C ASP A 81 19.96 9.69 -6.73
N ALA A 82 19.43 8.51 -6.99
CA ALA A 82 18.54 7.81 -6.08
C ALA A 82 19.21 6.57 -5.48
N LEU A 83 18.92 6.31 -4.21
CA LEU A 83 19.08 5.01 -3.59
C LEU A 83 17.81 4.18 -3.78
N VAL A 84 17.96 2.95 -4.25
CA VAL A 84 16.88 2.03 -4.56
C VAL A 84 17.10 0.70 -3.87
N THR A 85 16.11 0.23 -3.13
CA THR A 85 16.15 -1.09 -2.48
C THR A 85 15.51 -2.16 -3.36
N GLU A 86 16.12 -3.34 -3.39
CA GLU A 86 15.55 -4.54 -3.98
C GLU A 86 15.11 -5.51 -2.88
N ARG A 87 13.81 -5.84 -2.84
CA ARG A 87 13.21 -6.60 -1.72
C ARG A 87 13.86 -7.95 -1.51
N ASP A 88 13.97 -8.74 -2.58
CA ASP A 88 14.27 -10.18 -2.49
C ASP A 88 15.77 -10.48 -2.55
N THR A 89 16.55 -9.62 -3.21
CA THR A 89 18.01 -9.75 -3.27
C THR A 89 18.71 -9.11 -2.07
N ALA A 90 17.96 -8.31 -1.29
CA ALA A 90 18.45 -7.49 -0.18
C ALA A 90 19.54 -6.49 -0.60
N ARG A 91 19.53 -6.04 -1.86
CA ARG A 91 20.51 -5.08 -2.37
C ARG A 91 20.01 -3.65 -2.25
N LEU A 92 20.93 -2.77 -1.84
CA LEU A 92 20.81 -1.33 -2.04
C LEU A 92 21.59 -0.96 -3.31
N LEU A 93 20.90 -0.27 -4.21
CA LEU A 93 21.45 0.21 -5.47
C LEU A 93 21.52 1.74 -5.45
N ARG A 94 22.48 2.30 -6.18
CA ARG A 94 22.48 3.70 -6.61
C ARG A 94 22.05 3.74 -8.07
N VAL A 95 21.08 4.58 -8.38
CA VAL A 95 20.56 4.82 -9.73
C VAL A 95 20.73 6.29 -10.08
N THR A 96 21.49 6.59 -11.12
CA THR A 96 21.72 7.98 -11.55
C THR A 96 20.51 8.55 -12.28
N ALA A 97 20.46 9.88 -12.43
CA ALA A 97 19.44 10.54 -13.26
C ALA A 97 19.44 10.09 -14.74
N SER A 98 20.56 9.56 -15.24
CA SER A 98 20.66 8.97 -16.59
C SER A 98 20.22 7.49 -16.65
N GLY A 99 20.00 6.85 -15.49
CA GLY A 99 19.55 5.47 -15.36
C GLY A 99 20.67 4.44 -15.20
N GLU A 100 21.91 4.88 -14.98
CA GLU A 100 23.02 3.98 -14.65
C GLU A 100 22.83 3.40 -13.25
N VAL A 101 23.04 2.08 -13.11
CA VAL A 101 22.82 1.35 -11.86
C VAL A 101 24.14 0.81 -11.34
N SER A 102 24.40 1.01 -10.05
CA SER A 102 25.52 0.40 -9.34
C SER A 102 25.04 -0.17 -8.00
N GLU A 103 25.63 -1.28 -7.59
CA GLU A 103 25.36 -1.88 -6.28
C GLU A 103 26.15 -1.14 -5.20
N VAL A 104 25.46 -0.68 -4.15
CA VAL A 104 26.07 -0.01 -3.00
C VAL A 104 26.39 -1.03 -1.91
N ALA A 105 25.42 -1.90 -1.59
CA ALA A 105 25.57 -2.91 -0.55
C ALA A 105 24.55 -4.03 -0.72
N LYS A 106 24.85 -5.19 -0.13
CA LYS A 106 23.88 -6.23 0.19
C LYS A 106 23.71 -6.30 1.70
N ILE A 107 22.47 -6.25 2.19
CA ILE A 107 22.17 -6.22 3.62
C ILE A 107 22.05 -7.65 4.14
N ASP A 108 23.13 -8.16 4.72
CA ASP A 108 23.24 -9.54 5.20
C ASP A 108 22.31 -9.87 6.38
N GLU A 109 21.74 -8.89 7.08
CA GLU A 109 20.73 -9.11 8.12
C GLU A 109 19.31 -9.28 7.56
N ALA A 110 19.04 -8.77 6.36
CA ALA A 110 17.73 -8.88 5.76
C ALA A 110 17.43 -10.35 5.41
N ARG A 111 16.22 -10.79 5.74
CA ARG A 111 15.71 -12.15 5.51
C ARG A 111 14.42 -12.06 4.71
N PRO A 112 14.49 -11.90 3.38
CA PRO A 112 13.31 -11.85 2.54
C PRO A 112 12.48 -13.12 2.67
N ASP A 113 11.19 -12.96 2.89
CA ASP A 113 10.21 -14.06 2.97
C ASP A 113 8.79 -13.47 2.79
N GLY A 114 8.00 -14.10 1.93
CA GLY A 114 6.67 -13.60 1.56
C GLY A 114 6.70 -12.14 1.07
N GLU A 115 6.08 -11.24 1.84
CA GLU A 115 6.07 -9.79 1.57
C GLU A 115 7.24 -9.03 2.21
N GLY A 116 8.01 -9.67 3.11
CA GLY A 116 9.15 -9.08 3.80
C GLY A 116 10.45 -9.15 3.01
N GLY A 117 11.42 -8.31 3.37
CA GLY A 117 12.72 -8.18 2.71
C GLY A 117 13.35 -6.82 2.97
N LEU A 118 14.20 -6.34 2.06
CA LEU A 118 14.72 -4.97 2.11
C LEU A 118 13.71 -3.99 1.48
N MET A 119 13.10 -3.13 2.31
CA MET A 119 11.92 -2.35 1.93
C MET A 119 12.21 -0.85 1.88
N GLY A 120 11.73 -0.05 2.82
CA GLY A 120 11.88 1.39 2.79
C GLY A 120 13.34 1.84 2.86
N VAL A 121 13.64 2.93 2.15
CA VAL A 121 14.90 3.68 2.27
C VAL A 121 14.54 5.15 2.46
N ALA A 122 15.26 5.83 3.34
CA ALA A 122 15.16 7.27 3.53
C ALA A 122 16.55 7.90 3.66
N VAL A 123 16.73 9.07 3.08
CA VAL A 123 17.97 9.87 3.17
C VAL A 123 17.74 10.96 4.21
N SER A 124 18.71 11.18 5.10
CA SER A 124 18.62 12.23 6.13
C SER A 124 18.36 13.61 5.50
N PRO A 125 17.46 14.43 6.05
CA PRO A 125 17.33 15.84 5.63
C PRO A 125 18.61 16.65 5.86
N ALA A 126 19.52 16.16 6.72
CA ALA A 126 20.83 16.74 6.98
C ALA A 126 21.98 15.96 6.32
N PHE A 127 21.70 15.19 5.25
CA PHE A 127 22.66 14.29 4.61
C PHE A 127 24.01 14.93 4.28
N ASP A 128 24.03 16.17 3.76
CA ASP A 128 25.28 16.89 3.45
C ASP A 128 26.20 17.10 4.67
N LYS A 129 25.66 16.97 5.88
CA LYS A 129 26.39 17.11 7.15
C LYS A 129 26.65 15.77 7.83
N ASP A 130 25.70 14.86 7.81
CA ASP A 130 25.75 13.63 8.61
C ASP A 130 26.10 12.36 7.79
N GLY A 131 25.79 12.36 6.50
CA GLY A 131 25.93 11.24 5.57
C GLY A 131 24.99 10.07 5.85
N PHE A 132 23.84 10.30 6.52
CA PHE A 132 23.00 9.22 7.02
C PHE A 132 21.92 8.75 6.04
N VAL A 133 21.83 7.43 5.88
CA VAL A 133 20.78 6.71 5.17
C VAL A 133 20.12 5.72 6.13
N PHE A 134 18.80 5.57 6.02
CA PHE A 134 18.00 4.69 6.85
C PHE A 134 17.36 3.62 5.98
N LEU A 135 17.40 2.38 6.44
CA LEU A 135 16.80 1.23 5.77
C LEU A 135 15.79 0.56 6.70
N TYR A 136 14.60 0.29 6.19
CA TYR A 136 13.60 -0.58 6.81
C TYR A 136 13.71 -1.96 6.18
N TYR A 137 13.90 -3.01 6.98
CA TYR A 137 13.91 -4.37 6.46
C TYR A 137 13.42 -5.42 7.45
N THR A 138 12.94 -6.53 6.90
CA THR A 138 12.62 -7.74 7.65
C THR A 138 13.91 -8.48 8.01
N ALA A 139 14.24 -8.58 9.28
CA ALA A 139 15.34 -9.37 9.81
C ALA A 139 14.88 -10.77 10.22
N ALA A 140 15.70 -11.50 10.97
CA ALA A 140 15.37 -12.84 11.44
C ALA A 140 14.13 -12.86 12.35
N SER A 141 14.06 -11.95 13.33
CA SER A 141 13.03 -11.94 14.39
C SER A 141 11.98 -10.84 14.26
N ASP A 142 12.25 -9.79 13.49
CA ASP A 142 11.42 -8.59 13.42
C ASP A 142 11.50 -7.91 12.05
N ASN A 143 10.72 -6.85 11.87
CA ASN A 143 11.10 -5.75 11.01
C ASN A 143 11.88 -4.73 11.85
N ARG A 144 12.83 -4.04 11.23
CA ARG A 144 13.66 -3.03 11.91
C ARG A 144 14.06 -1.89 10.99
N ILE A 145 14.41 -0.77 11.60
CA ILE A 145 14.98 0.41 10.95
C ILE A 145 16.43 0.52 11.41
N VAL A 146 17.35 0.58 10.45
CA VAL A 146 18.78 0.71 10.71
C VAL A 146 19.32 1.90 9.94
N ARG A 147 20.10 2.73 10.63
CA ARG A 147 20.84 3.85 10.07
C ARG A 147 22.24 3.39 9.68
N TYR A 148 22.74 3.94 8.60
CA TYR A 148 24.10 3.75 8.12
C TYR A 148 24.69 5.10 7.74
N ARG A 149 26.02 5.19 7.76
CA ARG A 149 26.75 6.24 7.05
C ARG A 149 27.02 5.79 5.61
N TYR A 150 26.72 6.65 4.65
CA TYR A 150 26.93 6.42 3.22
C TYR A 150 27.97 7.40 2.67
N ASP A 151 28.99 6.87 2.00
CA ASP A 151 30.15 7.62 1.48
C ASP A 151 30.20 7.69 -0.06
N ASP A 152 29.03 7.71 -0.70
CA ASP A 152 28.79 7.57 -2.16
C ASP A 152 29.02 6.17 -2.74
N ARG A 153 29.66 5.25 -2.01
CA ARG A 153 30.01 3.92 -2.54
C ARG A 153 29.57 2.78 -1.65
N THR A 154 29.63 2.95 -0.34
CA THR A 154 29.43 1.87 0.62
C THR A 154 28.61 2.34 1.81
N LEU A 155 28.01 1.38 2.53
CA LEU A 155 27.40 1.62 3.83
C LEU A 155 28.35 1.19 4.94
N THR A 156 28.47 2.03 5.96
CA THR A 156 29.28 1.81 7.17
C THR A 156 28.48 2.20 8.41
N ASP A 157 29.03 1.95 9.60
CA ASP A 157 28.50 2.43 10.87
C ASP A 157 27.01 2.10 11.09
N ALA A 158 26.66 0.82 10.91
CA ALA A 158 25.29 0.35 11.09
C ALA A 158 24.80 0.53 12.54
N GLU A 159 23.66 1.20 12.71
CA GLU A 159 23.05 1.46 14.02
C GLU A 159 21.55 1.18 13.99
N VAL A 160 21.07 0.33 14.89
CA VAL A 160 19.64 0.03 15.00
C VAL A 160 18.92 1.23 15.62
N ILE A 161 18.00 1.80 14.86
CA ILE A 161 17.19 2.96 15.26
C ILE A 161 15.89 2.51 15.91
N LEU A 162 15.30 1.44 15.38
CA LEU A 162 14.12 0.82 15.95
C LEU A 162 14.08 -0.66 15.54
N ASP A 163 13.93 -1.54 16.52
CA ASP A 163 13.71 -2.98 16.34
C ASP A 163 12.37 -3.41 16.93
N GLY A 164 12.10 -4.73 16.92
CA GLY A 164 10.90 -5.29 17.55
C GLY A 164 9.58 -4.94 16.85
N ILE A 165 9.60 -4.35 15.66
CA ILE A 165 8.39 -4.23 14.84
C ILE A 165 8.00 -5.66 14.42
N PRO A 166 6.77 -6.13 14.68
CA PRO A 166 6.39 -7.50 14.32
C PRO A 166 6.62 -7.78 12.83
N LYS A 167 6.99 -9.03 12.51
CA LYS A 167 7.11 -9.53 11.14
C LYS A 167 6.17 -10.69 10.87
N GLY A 168 5.79 -10.87 9.61
CA GLY A 168 5.02 -12.00 9.13
C GLY A 168 5.31 -12.30 7.66
N ALA A 169 4.72 -13.37 7.13
CA ALA A 169 4.77 -13.66 5.70
C ALA A 169 4.01 -12.60 4.86
N ILE A 170 3.09 -11.87 5.51
CA ILE A 170 2.29 -10.79 4.93
C ILE A 170 2.30 -9.58 5.86
N HIS A 171 1.92 -8.42 5.34
CA HIS A 171 1.59 -7.22 6.10
C HIS A 171 2.73 -6.69 6.97
N ASN A 172 3.92 -6.54 6.38
CA ASN A 172 5.08 -5.96 7.05
C ASN A 172 5.16 -4.43 6.96
N GLY A 173 4.20 -3.78 6.28
CA GLY A 173 4.28 -2.36 5.91
C GLY A 173 5.55 -2.07 5.13
N GLY A 174 6.39 -1.18 5.66
CA GLY A 174 7.78 -1.01 5.27
C GLY A 174 8.12 0.34 4.63
N ARG A 175 7.16 1.24 4.43
CA ARG A 175 7.45 2.58 3.88
C ARG A 175 8.18 3.41 4.93
N LEU A 176 9.22 4.10 4.51
CA LEU A 176 10.08 4.92 5.34
C LEU A 176 10.31 6.26 4.64
N ALA A 177 10.10 7.37 5.34
CA ALA A 177 10.31 8.71 4.79
C ALA A 177 10.50 9.74 5.92
N PHE A 178 11.26 10.81 5.65
CA PHE A 178 11.25 11.98 6.53
C PHE A 178 10.09 12.90 6.16
N GLY A 179 9.36 13.35 7.18
CA GLY A 179 8.32 14.35 7.02
C GLY A 179 8.90 15.77 6.87
N PRO A 180 8.07 16.75 6.46
CA PRO A 180 8.47 18.16 6.36
C PRO A 180 8.81 18.79 7.72
N ASP A 181 8.44 18.12 8.82
CA ASP A 181 8.79 18.49 10.19
C ASP A 181 10.17 17.94 10.62
N GLY A 182 10.88 17.24 9.73
CA GLY A 182 12.23 16.72 9.96
C GLY A 182 12.29 15.40 10.73
N TYR A 183 11.17 14.78 11.05
CA TYR A 183 11.13 13.50 11.76
C TYR A 183 10.99 12.32 10.79
N LEU A 184 11.48 11.16 11.21
CA LEU A 184 11.40 9.92 10.47
C LEU A 184 10.03 9.27 10.70
N TYR A 185 9.32 8.96 9.62
CA TYR A 185 8.06 8.22 9.64
C TYR A 185 8.24 6.83 9.06
N ALA A 186 7.63 5.85 9.72
CA ALA A 186 7.62 4.46 9.27
C ALA A 186 6.21 3.89 9.28
N ALA A 187 5.82 3.25 8.18
CA ALA A 187 4.56 2.55 8.04
C ALA A 187 4.74 1.06 8.35
N THR A 188 3.87 0.49 9.17
CA THR A 188 3.89 -0.94 9.52
C THR A 188 2.58 -1.62 9.12
N GLY A 189 2.54 -2.96 9.22
CA GLY A 189 1.31 -3.73 9.08
C GLY A 189 1.12 -4.69 10.25
N GLU A 190 -0.05 -5.31 10.33
CA GLU A 190 -0.47 -6.12 11.48
C GLU A 190 -0.02 -7.59 11.44
N VAL A 191 0.72 -7.97 10.40
CA VAL A 191 1.37 -9.29 10.23
C VAL A 191 0.44 -10.52 10.25
N GLY A 192 -0.88 -10.33 10.17
CA GLY A 192 -1.91 -11.36 10.21
C GLY A 192 -2.58 -11.53 11.58
N ASP A 193 -2.09 -10.85 12.61
CA ASP A 193 -2.76 -10.70 13.92
C ASP A 193 -3.45 -9.33 14.00
N ARG A 194 -4.72 -9.32 13.56
CA ARG A 194 -5.49 -8.10 13.31
C ARG A 194 -5.64 -7.23 14.56
N GLN A 195 -5.70 -7.84 15.74
CA GLN A 195 -5.89 -7.15 17.01
C GLN A 195 -4.69 -6.24 17.35
N LEU A 196 -3.51 -6.53 16.81
CA LEU A 196 -2.32 -5.71 17.04
C LEU A 196 -2.49 -4.27 16.52
N ALA A 197 -3.30 -4.07 15.47
CA ALA A 197 -3.58 -2.74 14.91
C ALA A 197 -4.18 -1.77 15.94
N GLN A 198 -5.04 -2.26 16.84
CA GLN A 198 -5.66 -1.47 17.91
C GLN A 198 -4.78 -1.39 19.18
N ALA A 199 -3.82 -2.29 19.36
CA ALA A 199 -2.97 -2.32 20.55
C ALA A 199 -1.87 -1.24 20.50
N LEU A 200 -1.96 -0.23 21.37
CA LEU A 200 -0.95 0.85 21.50
C LEU A 200 0.37 0.40 22.16
N GLY A 201 0.42 -0.83 22.68
CA GLY A 201 1.67 -1.48 23.13
C GLY A 201 2.41 -2.25 22.03
N SER A 202 1.86 -2.29 20.82
CA SER A 202 2.45 -2.98 19.65
C SER A 202 2.80 -1.99 18.56
N LEU A 203 3.88 -2.27 17.82
CA LEU A 203 4.29 -1.50 16.64
C LEU A 203 3.63 -2.00 15.34
N ALA A 204 2.85 -3.08 15.38
CA ALA A 204 2.14 -3.62 14.21
C ALA A 204 0.88 -2.82 13.88
N GLY A 205 0.63 -2.56 12.60
CA GLY A 205 -0.55 -1.82 12.14
C GLY A 205 -0.58 -0.36 12.59
N LYS A 206 0.54 0.34 12.41
CA LYS A 206 0.78 1.72 12.87
C LYS A 206 1.41 2.57 11.77
N ILE A 207 1.24 3.88 11.88
CA ILE A 207 2.24 4.83 11.38
C ILE A 207 3.04 5.31 12.58
N LEU A 208 4.36 5.24 12.49
CA LEU A 208 5.31 5.64 13.51
C LEU A 208 5.94 6.98 13.13
N ARG A 209 6.32 7.78 14.12
CA ARG A 209 7.05 9.05 13.99
C ARG A 209 8.12 9.16 15.07
N MET A 210 9.37 9.29 14.67
CA MET A 210 10.53 9.25 15.55
C MET A 210 11.61 10.25 15.13
N THR A 211 12.52 10.55 16.05
CA THR A 211 13.76 11.28 15.73
C THR A 211 14.69 10.43 14.86
N ALA A 212 15.69 11.05 14.25
CA ALA A 212 16.74 10.33 13.51
C ALA A 212 17.56 9.35 14.38
N ASP A 213 17.45 9.44 15.71
CA ASP A 213 18.04 8.54 16.70
C ASP A 213 17.02 7.56 17.30
N GLY A 214 15.80 7.49 16.75
CA GLY A 214 14.80 6.48 17.12
C GLY A 214 13.92 6.80 18.33
N ALA A 215 14.26 7.85 19.08
CA ALA A 215 13.41 8.32 20.18
C ALA A 215 12.03 8.81 19.67
N PRO A 216 10.94 8.68 20.46
CA PRO A 216 9.66 9.32 20.15
C PRO A 216 9.83 10.79 19.80
N ALA A 217 9.30 11.20 18.65
CA ALA A 217 9.40 12.58 18.24
C ALA A 217 8.60 13.49 19.20
N PRO A 218 9.11 14.68 19.55
CA PRO A 218 8.37 15.66 20.33
C PRO A 218 6.96 15.89 19.77
N GLY A 219 5.98 15.89 20.68
CA GLY A 219 4.58 16.06 20.31
C GLY A 219 3.86 14.79 19.86
N ASN A 220 4.47 13.60 19.94
CA ASN A 220 3.74 12.34 19.69
C ASN A 220 2.57 12.15 20.68
N PRO A 221 1.45 11.56 20.23
CA PRO A 221 0.19 11.49 21.00
C PRO A 221 0.23 10.53 22.20
N PHE A 222 1.06 9.48 22.16
CA PHE A 222 1.02 8.39 23.15
C PHE A 222 2.31 8.21 23.95
N GLN A 223 3.19 9.22 23.96
CA GLN A 223 4.51 9.18 24.63
C GLN A 223 5.42 8.02 24.16
N ASN A 224 5.13 7.47 22.97
CA ASN A 224 5.92 6.46 22.28
C ASN A 224 6.05 6.87 20.80
N VAL A 225 6.64 6.01 19.96
CA VAL A 225 6.84 6.32 18.53
C VAL A 225 5.55 6.24 17.69
N ILE A 226 4.41 5.82 18.23
CA ILE A 226 3.16 5.72 17.48
C ILE A 226 2.60 7.12 17.18
N TRP A 227 2.33 7.36 15.90
CA TRP A 227 1.67 8.57 15.40
C TRP A 227 0.18 8.36 15.16
N SER A 228 -0.18 7.26 14.50
CA SER A 228 -1.56 6.79 14.29
C SER A 228 -1.63 5.28 14.33
N TYR A 229 -2.84 4.74 14.50
CA TYR A 229 -3.07 3.32 14.71
C TYR A 229 -4.39 2.85 14.08
N GLY A 230 -4.69 1.55 14.21
CA GLY A 230 -5.85 0.97 13.55
C GLY A 230 -5.62 0.78 12.05
N HIS A 231 -4.38 0.47 11.66
CA HIS A 231 -4.01 0.19 10.27
C HIS A 231 -3.81 -1.32 10.05
N ARG A 232 -4.14 -1.80 8.86
CA ARG A 232 -3.91 -3.15 8.36
C ARG A 232 -2.50 -3.30 7.77
N ASN A 233 -2.19 -2.60 6.70
CA ASN A 233 -0.90 -2.71 6.02
C ASN A 233 -0.59 -1.48 5.16
N VAL A 234 0.11 -0.51 5.73
CA VAL A 234 0.42 0.77 5.08
C VAL A 234 1.72 0.66 4.29
N GLN A 235 1.72 1.07 3.01
CA GLN A 235 2.91 0.97 2.14
C GLN A 235 3.23 2.24 1.34
N GLY A 236 2.48 3.32 1.52
CA GLY A 236 2.80 4.63 0.95
C GLY A 236 2.56 5.73 1.96
N LEU A 237 3.42 6.75 1.92
CA LEU A 237 3.35 7.95 2.73
C LEU A 237 3.70 9.12 1.81
N ALA A 238 2.89 10.16 1.79
CA ALA A 238 3.16 11.37 1.02
C ALA A 238 2.67 12.59 1.79
N TRP A 239 3.42 13.69 1.70
CA TRP A 239 3.00 14.97 2.24
C TRP A 239 2.66 15.91 1.12
N ASP A 240 1.59 16.68 1.32
CA ASP A 240 1.33 17.82 0.47
C ASP A 240 2.11 19.07 0.93
N PRO A 241 2.06 20.19 0.18
CA PRO A 241 2.80 21.40 0.53
C PRO A 241 2.33 22.08 1.83
N SER A 242 1.15 21.73 2.34
CA SER A 242 0.65 22.21 3.63
C SER A 242 1.14 21.35 4.80
N GLY A 243 1.87 20.27 4.52
CA GLY A 243 2.37 19.32 5.52
C GLY A 243 1.34 18.29 5.97
N ARG A 244 0.21 18.15 5.25
CA ARG A 244 -0.75 17.07 5.52
C ARG A 244 -0.17 15.74 5.06
N LEU A 245 -0.15 14.76 5.95
CA LEU A 245 0.31 13.41 5.63
C LEU A 245 -0.86 12.59 5.08
N TYR A 246 -0.66 11.98 3.92
CA TYR A 246 -1.55 10.96 3.36
C TYR A 246 -0.86 9.61 3.41
N ALA A 247 -1.62 8.53 3.60
CA ALA A 247 -1.11 7.17 3.55
C ALA A 247 -2.00 6.27 2.68
N SER A 248 -1.38 5.39 1.91
CA SER A 248 -2.08 4.34 1.14
C SER A 248 -1.99 3.01 1.86
N GLU A 249 -3.10 2.28 1.85
CA GLU A 249 -3.28 1.09 2.68
C GLU A 249 -4.00 -0.03 1.95
N PHE A 250 -3.52 -1.27 2.16
CA PHE A 250 -4.18 -2.47 1.64
C PHE A 250 -5.33 -2.87 2.54
N GLY A 251 -6.52 -2.96 1.94
CA GLY A 251 -7.70 -3.61 2.51
C GLY A 251 -7.55 -5.12 2.63
N SER A 252 -8.55 -5.76 3.23
CA SER A 252 -8.59 -7.22 3.35
C SER A 252 -9.16 -7.87 2.10
N SER A 253 -10.41 -7.55 1.79
CA SER A 253 -11.11 -8.13 0.63
C SER A 253 -12.10 -7.18 -0.01
N SER A 254 -12.39 -6.05 0.64
CA SER A 254 -13.44 -5.14 0.22
C SER A 254 -12.87 -3.81 -0.23
N PHE A 255 -12.14 -3.11 0.64
CA PHE A 255 -11.74 -1.72 0.39
C PHE A 255 -10.27 -1.47 0.68
N ASP A 256 -9.52 -1.13 -0.36
CA ASP A 256 -8.23 -0.44 -0.21
C ASP A 256 -8.45 1.06 0.00
N GLU A 257 -7.48 1.75 0.58
CA GLU A 257 -7.68 3.10 1.11
C GLU A 257 -6.56 4.08 0.76
N VAL A 258 -6.94 5.36 0.65
CA VAL A 258 -6.06 6.50 0.99
C VAL A 258 -6.64 7.19 2.21
N ASN A 259 -5.80 7.40 3.20
CA ASN A 259 -6.13 8.02 4.48
C ASN A 259 -5.44 9.39 4.60
N LEU A 260 -6.16 10.41 5.05
CA LEU A 260 -5.57 11.66 5.54
C LEU A 260 -5.18 11.43 7.01
N ILE A 261 -3.89 11.43 7.30
CA ILE A 261 -3.32 11.01 8.58
C ILE A 261 -3.35 12.13 9.62
N GLU A 262 -4.07 11.88 10.70
CA GLU A 262 -4.18 12.76 11.85
C GLU A 262 -3.39 12.25 13.05
N LYS A 263 -2.89 13.19 13.85
CA LYS A 263 -2.18 12.89 15.08
C LYS A 263 -3.08 12.12 16.05
N GLY A 264 -2.67 10.91 16.40
CA GLY A 264 -3.39 10.03 17.33
C GLY A 264 -4.63 9.38 16.73
N GLY A 265 -4.84 9.52 15.41
CA GLY A 265 -5.99 8.97 14.71
C GLY A 265 -6.07 7.46 14.78
N ASN A 266 -7.31 6.96 14.88
CA ASN A 266 -7.65 5.54 14.79
C ASN A 266 -8.33 5.28 13.44
N TYR A 267 -7.72 4.48 12.58
CA TYR A 267 -8.23 4.18 11.22
C TYR A 267 -9.10 2.93 11.18
N GLY A 268 -9.53 2.43 12.34
CA GLY A 268 -10.63 1.50 12.46
C GLY A 268 -10.29 0.03 12.27
N TRP A 269 -9.22 -0.34 11.56
CA TRP A 269 -8.90 -1.75 11.39
C TRP A 269 -8.62 -2.45 12.73
N PRO A 270 -9.21 -3.64 13.01
CA PRO A 270 -10.08 -4.44 12.14
C PRO A 270 -11.58 -4.29 12.38
N GLU A 271 -12.01 -3.34 13.20
CA GLU A 271 -13.43 -3.08 13.45
C GLU A 271 -14.15 -2.52 12.22
N VAL A 272 -13.44 -1.73 11.40
CA VAL A 272 -13.93 -1.14 10.15
C VAL A 272 -12.90 -1.38 9.02
N GLU A 273 -13.40 -1.53 7.80
CA GLU A 273 -12.65 -1.54 6.53
C GLU A 273 -13.40 -0.65 5.55
N GLY A 274 -12.75 0.39 5.01
CA GLY A 274 -13.41 1.43 4.22
C GLY A 274 -14.15 2.46 5.08
N VAL A 275 -15.24 3.02 4.55
CA VAL A 275 -16.07 4.02 5.25
C VAL A 275 -17.02 3.31 6.21
N GLY A 276 -16.89 3.59 7.51
CA GLY A 276 -17.66 2.95 8.57
C GLY A 276 -18.75 3.81 9.20
N ASP A 277 -18.76 5.13 8.97
CA ASP A 277 -19.69 6.10 9.59
C ASP A 277 -19.72 6.00 11.14
N ASP A 278 -18.60 5.63 11.77
CA ASP A 278 -18.44 5.55 13.22
C ASP A 278 -17.43 6.60 13.70
N SER A 279 -17.91 7.54 14.51
CA SER A 279 -17.10 8.65 15.07
C SER A 279 -15.86 8.23 15.88
N ARG A 280 -15.72 6.95 16.25
CA ARG A 280 -14.50 6.41 16.88
C ARG A 280 -13.34 6.26 15.91
N PHE A 281 -13.63 6.23 14.61
CA PHE A 281 -12.67 5.98 13.54
C PHE A 281 -12.64 7.14 12.54
N ILE A 282 -11.48 7.32 11.93
CA ILE A 282 -11.29 8.27 10.83
C ILE A 282 -11.48 7.49 9.54
N ASP A 283 -12.50 7.87 8.77
CA ASP A 283 -12.77 7.26 7.48
C ASP A 283 -11.72 7.64 6.43
N PRO A 284 -11.45 6.75 5.46
CA PRO A 284 -10.57 7.04 4.34
C PRO A 284 -11.13 8.12 3.43
N VAL A 285 -10.23 8.92 2.84
CA VAL A 285 -10.59 9.95 1.86
C VAL A 285 -10.80 9.39 0.46
N VAL A 286 -10.24 8.21 0.17
CA VAL A 286 -10.48 7.43 -1.06
C VAL A 286 -10.60 5.96 -0.72
N THR A 287 -11.52 5.27 -1.37
CA THR A 287 -11.60 3.80 -1.36
C THR A 287 -11.59 3.24 -2.78
N TRP A 288 -11.04 2.02 -2.92
CA TRP A 288 -11.10 1.21 -4.14
C TRP A 288 -11.43 -0.23 -3.80
N THR A 289 -11.96 -1.00 -4.75
CA THR A 289 -11.98 -2.45 -4.58
C THR A 289 -10.56 -3.01 -4.67
N THR A 290 -10.31 -4.14 -4.00
CA THR A 290 -8.96 -4.71 -3.92
C THR A 290 -8.35 -5.13 -5.26
N ASP A 291 -9.19 -5.43 -6.25
CA ASP A 291 -8.78 -5.77 -7.62
C ASP A 291 -8.44 -4.53 -8.47
N GLU A 292 -9.00 -3.37 -8.16
CA GLU A 292 -8.72 -2.11 -8.85
C GLU A 292 -7.44 -1.42 -8.37
N ALA A 293 -7.02 -1.69 -7.12
CA ALA A 293 -5.84 -1.06 -6.53
C ALA A 293 -4.82 -2.07 -5.99
N SER A 294 -4.97 -2.50 -4.74
CA SER A 294 -3.91 -3.01 -3.87
C SER A 294 -2.73 -2.02 -3.81
N PRO A 295 -2.94 -0.82 -3.22
CA PRO A 295 -2.06 0.33 -3.36
C PRO A 295 -0.80 0.22 -2.51
N SER A 296 0.36 0.59 -3.07
CA SER A 296 1.65 0.57 -2.37
C SER A 296 2.23 1.98 -2.23
N GLY A 297 3.35 2.30 -2.87
CA GLY A 297 3.99 3.60 -2.83
C GLY A 297 3.10 4.73 -3.36
N MET A 298 3.26 5.90 -2.74
CA MET A 298 2.49 7.09 -3.04
C MET A 298 3.42 8.31 -2.99
N ALA A 299 3.21 9.26 -3.89
CA ALA A 299 3.90 10.55 -3.88
C ALA A 299 2.91 11.69 -4.11
N TYR A 300 3.26 12.90 -3.68
CA TYR A 300 2.54 14.12 -4.05
C TYR A 300 3.32 14.87 -5.12
N ALA A 301 2.67 15.25 -6.21
CA ALA A 301 3.23 16.14 -7.23
C ALA A 301 2.11 16.88 -7.99
N ASP A 302 2.32 18.16 -8.26
CA ASP A 302 1.44 19.03 -9.06
C ASP A 302 -0.05 18.94 -8.68
N GLY A 303 -0.34 19.06 -7.39
CA GLY A 303 -1.73 19.10 -6.89
C GLY A 303 -2.41 17.75 -6.85
N SER A 304 -1.67 16.64 -6.92
CA SER A 304 -2.24 15.29 -6.89
C SER A 304 -1.40 14.34 -6.06
N LEU A 305 -2.06 13.37 -5.44
CA LEU A 305 -1.44 12.13 -5.00
C LEU A 305 -1.34 11.18 -6.20
N TRP A 306 -0.20 10.52 -6.33
CA TRP A 306 0.10 9.52 -7.35
C TRP A 306 0.35 8.20 -6.64
N VAL A 307 -0.56 7.23 -6.81
CA VAL A 307 -0.58 5.99 -6.02
C VAL A 307 -0.36 4.79 -6.93
N GLY A 308 0.72 4.05 -6.67
CA GLY A 308 1.01 2.81 -7.40
C GLY A 308 0.09 1.69 -6.97
N ALA A 309 -0.57 1.03 -7.91
CA ALA A 309 -1.44 -0.13 -7.66
C ALA A 309 -0.76 -1.43 -8.09
N LEU A 310 -0.65 -2.37 -7.16
CA LEU A 310 -0.04 -3.67 -7.41
C LEU A 310 -0.98 -4.58 -8.21
N ARG A 311 -2.10 -5.01 -7.61
CA ARG A 311 -3.03 -5.94 -8.26
C ARG A 311 -3.78 -5.25 -9.39
N GLY A 312 -4.19 -4.01 -9.15
CA GLY A 312 -4.85 -3.16 -10.15
C GLY A 312 -3.98 -2.78 -11.35
N SER A 313 -2.67 -3.03 -11.28
CA SER A 313 -1.69 -2.86 -12.36
C SER A 313 -1.81 -1.51 -13.07
N ARG A 314 -1.89 -0.42 -12.29
CA ARG A 314 -2.12 0.94 -12.77
C ARG A 314 -1.48 1.97 -11.84
N LEU A 315 -1.45 3.22 -12.29
CA LEU A 315 -1.14 4.38 -11.46
C LEU A 315 -2.43 5.17 -11.24
N TRP A 316 -2.80 5.41 -10.00
CA TRP A 316 -3.91 6.30 -9.66
C TRP A 316 -3.41 7.73 -9.51
N ARG A 317 -4.11 8.69 -10.11
CA ARG A 317 -3.96 10.12 -9.83
C ARG A 317 -5.17 10.60 -9.04
N VAL A 318 -4.96 11.14 -7.85
CA VAL A 318 -6.00 11.67 -6.97
C VAL A 318 -5.75 13.16 -6.79
N PRO A 319 -6.53 14.06 -7.41
CA PRO A 319 -6.39 15.50 -7.21
C PRO A 319 -6.58 15.88 -5.74
N VAL A 320 -5.82 16.86 -5.25
CA VAL A 320 -5.90 17.39 -3.88
C VAL A 320 -6.08 18.89 -3.94
N ALA A 321 -7.18 19.38 -3.38
CA ALA A 321 -7.45 20.81 -3.25
C ALA A 321 -6.58 21.45 -2.16
N GLN A 322 -6.52 22.79 -2.15
CA GLN A 322 -5.73 23.51 -1.14
C GLN A 322 -6.18 23.21 0.30
N ASP A 323 -7.47 22.98 0.53
CA ASP A 323 -8.02 22.60 1.83
C ASP A 323 -7.83 21.12 2.19
N GLY A 324 -7.26 20.32 1.29
CA GLY A 324 -6.92 18.91 1.52
C GLY A 324 -7.98 17.94 1.07
N THR A 325 -9.13 18.45 0.61
CA THR A 325 -10.18 17.66 -0.01
C THR A 325 -9.65 16.98 -1.26
N VAL A 326 -9.94 15.69 -1.40
CA VAL A 326 -9.54 14.90 -2.57
C VAL A 326 -10.63 14.90 -3.65
N GLY A 327 -10.21 14.94 -4.90
CA GLY A 327 -11.08 14.78 -6.07
C GLY A 327 -11.25 13.32 -6.46
N ALA A 328 -12.00 13.09 -7.55
CA ALA A 328 -12.16 11.75 -8.11
C ALA A 328 -10.82 11.17 -8.57
N ALA A 329 -10.54 9.92 -8.18
CA ALA A 329 -9.36 9.19 -8.60
C ALA A 329 -9.44 8.86 -10.10
N VAL A 330 -8.36 9.12 -10.83
CA VAL A 330 -8.24 8.87 -12.26
C VAL A 330 -7.26 7.70 -12.48
N PRO A 331 -7.68 6.59 -13.13
CA PRO A 331 -6.78 5.49 -13.42
C PRO A 331 -5.92 5.80 -14.65
N LEU A 332 -4.63 5.50 -14.56
CA LEU A 332 -3.66 5.71 -15.64
C LEU A 332 -2.85 4.44 -15.91
N PHE A 333 -2.50 4.23 -17.18
CA PHE A 333 -1.59 3.17 -17.64
C PHE A 333 -1.99 1.75 -17.24
N GLU A 334 -3.29 1.50 -17.12
CA GLU A 334 -3.84 0.20 -16.72
C GLU A 334 -3.31 -0.94 -17.59
N ASN A 335 -2.72 -1.95 -16.94
CA ASN A 335 -2.10 -3.14 -17.52
C ASN A 335 -0.92 -2.88 -18.48
N GLN A 336 -0.43 -1.64 -18.61
CA GLN A 336 0.67 -1.33 -19.54
C GLN A 336 2.05 -1.73 -19.00
N TYR A 337 2.26 -1.56 -17.69
CA TYR A 337 3.54 -1.84 -17.01
C TYR A 337 3.44 -2.98 -15.98
N GLY A 338 2.26 -3.57 -15.84
CA GLY A 338 1.96 -4.54 -14.79
C GLY A 338 1.85 -3.87 -13.41
N ARG A 339 2.37 -4.56 -12.40
CA ARG A 339 2.26 -4.19 -10.97
C ARG A 339 3.14 -2.98 -10.68
N ILE A 340 2.59 -1.92 -10.08
CA ILE A 340 3.33 -0.71 -9.70
C ILE A 340 3.48 -0.64 -8.18
N ARG A 341 4.72 -0.52 -7.70
CA ARG A 341 5.05 -0.55 -6.27
C ARG A 341 5.60 0.78 -5.75
N ALA A 342 6.69 1.25 -6.32
CA ALA A 342 7.34 2.46 -5.83
C ALA A 342 6.82 3.66 -6.64
N VAL A 343 6.47 4.74 -5.94
CA VAL A 343 6.18 6.04 -6.55
C VAL A 343 6.80 7.08 -5.65
N THR A 344 7.66 7.93 -6.19
CA THR A 344 8.32 9.00 -5.44
C THR A 344 8.50 10.23 -6.34
N THR A 345 8.44 11.42 -5.75
CA THR A 345 8.71 12.67 -6.46
C THR A 345 10.22 12.93 -6.46
N ALA A 346 10.78 13.07 -7.65
CA ALA A 346 12.17 13.43 -7.86
C ALA A 346 12.42 14.93 -7.60
N PRO A 347 13.68 15.34 -7.34
CA PRO A 347 14.00 16.74 -7.09
C PRO A 347 13.64 17.70 -8.25
N ASP A 348 13.53 17.18 -9.48
CA ASP A 348 13.12 17.94 -10.66
C ASP A 348 11.58 18.02 -10.84
N GLY A 349 10.80 17.47 -9.90
CA GLY A 349 9.35 17.42 -9.93
C GLY A 349 8.77 16.25 -10.74
N SER A 350 9.60 15.47 -11.43
CA SER A 350 9.14 14.24 -12.08
C SER A 350 8.81 13.15 -11.05
N LEU A 351 8.06 12.14 -11.47
CA LEU A 351 7.81 10.93 -10.68
C LEU A 351 8.75 9.83 -11.13
N TRP A 352 9.37 9.15 -10.17
CA TRP A 352 10.04 7.86 -10.40
C TRP A 352 9.11 6.74 -9.94
N ILE A 353 8.87 5.80 -10.85
CA ILE A 353 7.87 4.74 -10.69
C ILE A 353 8.55 3.38 -10.83
N GLY A 354 8.55 2.56 -9.78
CA GLY A 354 9.10 1.20 -9.79
C GLY A 354 8.04 0.14 -10.02
N THR A 355 8.25 -0.74 -11.01
CA THR A 355 7.40 -1.92 -11.23
C THR A 355 7.74 -3.05 -10.26
N SER A 356 6.83 -4.03 -10.11
CA SER A 356 6.95 -5.11 -9.14
C SER A 356 6.41 -6.44 -9.68
N ASN A 357 6.68 -6.73 -10.95
CA ASN A 357 6.21 -7.93 -11.64
C ASN A 357 6.95 -9.18 -11.17
N LYS A 358 8.19 -9.05 -10.68
CA LYS A 358 9.00 -10.16 -10.16
C LYS A 358 8.72 -10.51 -8.69
N ASP A 359 7.70 -9.92 -8.06
CA ASP A 359 7.43 -10.08 -6.63
C ASP A 359 6.76 -11.40 -6.21
N GLY A 360 6.65 -12.35 -7.16
CA GLY A 360 5.97 -13.63 -7.00
C GLY A 360 4.48 -13.61 -7.32
N ARG A 361 3.90 -12.44 -7.62
CA ARG A 361 2.46 -12.26 -7.92
C ARG A 361 2.19 -11.65 -9.30
N GLY A 362 3.23 -11.34 -10.08
CA GLY A 362 3.12 -10.81 -11.44
C GLY A 362 3.46 -11.83 -12.53
N SER A 363 3.40 -11.36 -13.77
CA SER A 363 3.85 -12.08 -14.98
C SER A 363 4.98 -11.27 -15.62
N PRO A 364 6.25 -11.46 -15.19
CA PRO A 364 7.36 -10.61 -15.60
C PRO A 364 7.62 -10.64 -17.12
N ALA A 365 7.84 -9.46 -17.70
CA ALA A 365 8.50 -9.31 -18.98
C ALA A 365 10.02 -9.55 -18.84
N PRO A 366 10.75 -9.86 -19.94
CA PRO A 366 12.18 -10.14 -19.88
C PRO A 366 13.04 -9.04 -19.25
N ASP A 367 12.64 -7.78 -19.38
CA ASP A 367 13.36 -6.61 -18.89
C ASP A 367 12.78 -6.00 -17.59
N ASP A 368 11.84 -6.69 -16.95
CA ASP A 368 11.35 -6.32 -15.62
C ASP A 368 12.39 -6.61 -14.54
N ASP A 369 12.28 -6.06 -13.33
CA ASP A 369 11.48 -4.88 -13.02
C ASP A 369 12.20 -3.61 -13.49
N ARG A 370 11.45 -2.52 -13.63
CA ARG A 370 11.89 -1.27 -14.22
C ARG A 370 11.68 -0.11 -13.27
N ILE A 371 12.47 0.95 -13.44
CA ILE A 371 12.10 2.29 -12.99
C ILE A 371 11.71 3.10 -14.22
N LEU A 372 10.56 3.76 -14.14
CA LEU A 372 10.03 4.67 -15.13
C LEU A 372 10.10 6.09 -14.60
N THR A 373 10.15 7.06 -15.50
CA THR A 373 10.05 8.50 -15.21
C THR A 373 8.82 9.06 -15.87
N LEU A 374 8.05 9.87 -15.15
CA LEU A 374 6.83 10.51 -15.64
C LEU A 374 6.86 11.98 -15.21
N THR A 375 6.66 12.91 -16.14
CA THR A 375 6.49 14.32 -15.79
C THR A 375 5.00 14.58 -15.49
N PRO A 376 4.64 14.95 -14.25
CA PRO A 376 3.29 15.38 -13.94
C PRO A 376 2.89 16.59 -14.77
N THR A 377 1.61 16.71 -15.10
CA THR A 377 1.04 17.89 -15.76
C THR A 377 0.01 18.53 -14.84
N PRO A 378 0.12 19.84 -14.54
CA PRO A 378 -0.82 20.56 -13.68
C PRO A 378 -2.28 20.51 -14.13
#